data_AF-A0A932LCM6-F1
#
_entry.id   AF-A0A932LCM6-F1
#
_cell.length_a   1.000
_cell.length_b   1.000
_cell.length_c   1.000
_cell.angle_alpha   90.00
_cell.angle_beta   90.00
_cell.angle_gamma   90.00
#
_symmetry.space_group_name_H-M   'P 1'
#
loop_
_entity.id
_entity.type
_entity.pdbx_description
1 polymer ?
#
loop_
_entity_poly.entity_id
_entity_poly.type
_entity_poly.pdbx_seq_one_letter_code
_entity_poly.pdbx_strand_id
1 'polypeptide(L)'
;MATAKKKAAKAKAAKAPARPKAKKVEKTMSQVEAAARVLEESGQPMSCKEMVDVMAAKGYWSSPAGKTPAATLYAALLRLIGKQGDEARFQKVDRGKFDLRR
;
A
#
# COMPACT_ATOMS: atom_id res chain seq x y z
N MET A 1 -32.99 38.32 -31.26
CA MET A 1 -32.79 37.96 -29.85
C MET A 1 -31.97 36.68 -29.79
N ALA A 2 -30.67 36.77 -29.50
CA ALA A 2 -29.82 35.61 -29.30
C ALA A 2 -28.73 35.99 -28.30
N THR A 3 -28.82 35.49 -27.07
CA THR A 3 -27.69 35.27 -26.14
C THR A 3 -28.23 34.77 -24.79
N ALA A 4 -27.98 33.50 -24.51
CA ALA A 4 -27.94 32.93 -23.17
C ALA A 4 -27.22 31.58 -23.29
N LYS A 5 -26.31 31.13 -22.43
CA LYS A 5 -25.52 31.74 -21.34
C LYS A 5 -24.48 30.67 -21.00
N LYS A 6 -23.21 31.07 -20.92
CA LYS A 6 -22.06 30.26 -20.48
C LYS A 6 -22.26 29.81 -19.02
N LYS A 7 -22.12 28.51 -18.71
CA LYS A 7 -21.70 28.06 -17.38
C LYS A 7 -20.96 26.72 -17.43
N ALA A 8 -19.69 26.79 -17.09
CA ALA A 8 -18.83 25.67 -16.80
C ALA A 8 -19.26 24.97 -15.51
N ALA A 9 -19.26 23.64 -15.52
CA ALA A 9 -19.04 22.81 -14.34
C ALA A 9 -18.46 21.47 -14.79
N LYS A 10 -17.13 21.44 -14.82
CA LYS A 10 -16.29 20.27 -15.02
C LYS A 10 -16.49 19.35 -13.82
N ALA A 11 -17.51 18.48 -13.87
CA ALA A 11 -17.71 17.44 -12.88
C ALA A 11 -16.60 16.40 -13.06
N LYS A 12 -15.65 16.44 -12.13
CA LYS A 12 -14.54 15.51 -11.98
C LYS A 12 -15.01 14.08 -12.17
N ALA A 13 -14.29 13.37 -13.04
CA ALA A 13 -14.29 11.93 -13.14
C ALA A 13 -14.32 11.29 -11.75
N ALA A 14 -15.48 10.72 -11.41
CA ALA A 14 -15.61 9.76 -10.34
C ALA A 14 -14.72 8.57 -10.73
N LYS A 15 -13.51 8.56 -10.16
CA LYS A 15 -12.62 7.40 -10.15
C LYS A 15 -13.44 6.18 -9.73
N ALA A 16 -13.35 5.15 -10.57
CA ALA A 16 -14.04 3.88 -10.46
C ALA A 16 -14.14 3.37 -9.00
N PRO A 17 -15.29 2.80 -8.60
CA PRO A 17 -15.41 2.16 -7.30
C PRO A 17 -14.36 1.05 -7.21
N ALA A 18 -13.63 1.09 -6.11
CA ALA A 18 -12.59 0.15 -5.76
C ALA A 18 -13.07 -1.29 -5.97
N ARG A 19 -12.41 -2.00 -6.87
CA ARG A 19 -12.55 -3.45 -7.04
C ARG A 19 -12.35 -4.09 -5.67
N PRO A 20 -13.39 -4.70 -5.08
CA PRO A 20 -13.27 -5.29 -3.77
C PRO A 20 -12.70 -6.71 -3.93
N LYS A 21 -11.93 -7.13 -2.92
CA LYS A 21 -11.54 -8.52 -2.62
C LYS A 21 -10.41 -9.10 -3.47
N ALA A 22 -9.17 -8.74 -3.13
CA ALA A 22 -8.13 -9.76 -3.00
C ALA A 22 -8.15 -10.27 -1.55
N LYS A 23 -9.20 -11.02 -1.20
CA LYS A 23 -9.19 -11.89 -0.02
C LYS A 23 -8.65 -13.24 -0.48
N LYS A 24 -7.73 -13.78 0.31
CA LYS A 24 -7.30 -15.18 0.37
C LYS A 24 -6.19 -15.61 -0.61
N VAL A 25 -4.94 -15.41 -0.19
CA VAL A 25 -3.89 -16.41 -0.40
C VAL A 25 -3.25 -16.66 0.97
N GLU A 26 -3.89 -17.52 1.75
CA GLU A 26 -3.48 -17.90 3.12
C GLU A 26 -2.50 -19.09 3.13
N LYS A 27 -1.66 -19.29 2.11
CA LYS A 27 -0.66 -20.38 2.10
C LYS A 27 0.73 -20.02 1.58
N THR A 28 0.97 -18.75 1.29
CA THR A 28 2.30 -18.18 1.02
C THR A 28 2.36 -16.89 1.81
N MET A 29 3.45 -16.63 2.55
CA MET A 29 3.60 -15.42 3.39
C MET A 29 2.94 -14.21 2.74
N SER A 30 2.00 -13.59 3.45
CA SER A 30 1.31 -12.42 2.94
C SER A 30 2.35 -11.33 2.69
N GLN A 31 2.18 -10.50 1.65
CA GLN A 31 3.09 -9.38 1.34
C GLN A 31 3.33 -8.48 2.56
N VAL A 32 2.34 -8.39 3.46
CA VAL A 32 2.39 -7.61 4.70
C VAL A 32 3.23 -8.34 5.77
N GLU A 33 3.19 -9.66 5.84
CA GLU A 33 4.02 -10.43 6.76
C GLU A 33 5.47 -10.50 6.31
N ALA A 34 5.72 -10.65 5.00
CA ALA A 34 7.07 -10.54 4.43
C ALA A 34 7.67 -9.14 4.71
N ALA A 35 6.84 -8.12 4.54
CA ALA A 35 7.14 -6.75 4.93
C ALA A 35 7.50 -6.62 6.42
N ALA A 36 6.69 -7.15 7.33
CA ALA A 36 6.99 -7.14 8.77
C ALA A 36 8.35 -7.80 9.05
N ARG A 37 8.60 -8.97 8.45
CA ARG A 37 9.86 -9.69 8.62
C ARG A 37 11.07 -8.88 8.19
N VAL A 38 10.98 -8.18 7.05
CA VAL A 38 12.05 -7.29 6.58
C VAL A 38 12.30 -6.14 7.54
N LEU A 39 11.25 -5.49 8.06
CA LEU A 39 11.43 -4.41 9.03
C LEU A 39 11.97 -4.91 10.37
N GLU A 40 11.55 -6.10 10.82
CA GLU A 40 12.10 -6.74 12.03
C GLU A 40 13.59 -7.06 11.88
N GLU A 41 14.01 -7.60 10.73
CA GLU A 41 15.42 -7.94 10.50
C GLU A 41 16.29 -6.70 10.24
N SER A 42 15.78 -5.72 9.51
CA SER A 42 16.49 -4.47 9.27
C SER A 42 16.56 -3.60 10.53
N GLY A 43 15.55 -3.70 11.42
CA GLY A 43 15.43 -2.87 12.62
C GLY A 43 15.38 -1.37 12.33
N GLN A 44 15.01 -1.00 11.10
CA GLN A 44 15.13 0.36 10.60
C GLN A 44 13.89 0.75 9.78
N PRO A 45 13.50 2.03 9.83
CA PRO A 45 12.40 2.57 9.05
C PRO A 45 12.73 2.57 7.56
N MET A 46 12.00 1.77 6.78
CA MET A 46 12.26 1.61 5.34
C MET A 46 11.09 2.05 4.47
N SER A 47 11.42 2.43 3.24
CA SER A 47 10.40 2.75 2.24
C SER A 47 9.75 1.48 1.71
N CYS A 48 8.49 1.55 1.27
CA CYS A 48 7.83 0.38 0.65
C CYS A 48 8.64 -0.19 -0.53
N LYS A 49 9.37 0.67 -1.27
CA LYS A 49 10.24 0.22 -2.36
C LYS A 49 11.43 -0.59 -1.85
N GLU A 50 12.04 -0.18 -0.74
CA GLU A 50 13.16 -0.89 -0.12
C GLU A 50 12.69 -2.20 0.49
N MET A 51 11.55 -2.22 1.20
CA MET A 51 10.98 -3.49 1.69
C MET A 51 10.67 -4.47 0.56
N VAL A 52 10.16 -3.97 -0.56
CA VAL A 52 9.91 -4.78 -1.76
C VAL A 52 11.19 -5.36 -2.33
N ASP A 53 12.23 -4.54 -2.44
CA ASP A 53 13.52 -4.98 -2.96
C ASP A 53 14.12 -6.05 -2.05
N VAL A 54 14.14 -5.81 -0.74
CA VAL A 54 14.66 -6.77 0.25
C VAL A 54 13.82 -8.04 0.31
N MET A 55 12.48 -7.96 0.28
CA MET A 55 11.65 -9.18 0.31
C MET A 55 11.71 -9.98 -0.99
N ALA A 56 11.92 -9.30 -2.13
CA ALA A 56 12.14 -9.96 -3.41
C ALA A 56 13.54 -10.62 -3.45
N ALA A 57 14.58 -9.91 -2.98
CA ALA A 57 15.95 -10.41 -2.91
C ALA A 57 16.07 -11.60 -1.93
N LYS A 58 15.38 -11.55 -0.79
CA LYS A 58 15.33 -12.64 0.19
C LYS A 58 14.37 -13.77 -0.19
N GLY A 59 13.56 -13.60 -1.23
CA GLY A 59 12.58 -14.59 -1.66
C GLY A 59 11.40 -14.79 -0.71
N TYR A 60 11.20 -13.91 0.28
CA TYR A 60 10.06 -13.99 1.20
C TYR A 60 8.73 -13.77 0.49
N TRP A 61 8.73 -12.85 -0.47
CA TRP A 61 7.57 -12.60 -1.29
C TRP A 61 8.01 -11.95 -2.60
N SER A 62 7.49 -12.48 -3.71
CA SER A 62 7.69 -11.91 -5.03
C SER A 62 6.33 -11.61 -5.64
N SER A 63 6.22 -10.49 -6.37
CA SER A 63 4.97 -10.10 -6.99
C SER A 63 4.70 -10.96 -8.22
N PRO A 64 3.60 -11.73 -8.27
CA PRO A 64 3.35 -12.66 -9.37
C PRO A 64 2.90 -11.99 -10.68
N ALA A 65 2.54 -10.69 -10.69
CA ALA A 65 1.89 -10.08 -11.87
C ALA A 65 1.95 -8.54 -11.96
N GLY A 66 2.97 -7.84 -11.42
CA GLY A 66 2.91 -6.37 -11.34
C GLY A 66 4.23 -5.62 -11.40
N LYS A 67 4.28 -4.61 -12.27
CA LYS A 67 5.38 -3.64 -12.41
C LYS A 67 5.64 -2.79 -11.17
N THR A 68 4.73 -2.77 -10.18
CA THR A 68 4.79 -1.86 -9.01
C THR A 68 4.39 -2.50 -7.68
N PRO A 69 5.16 -3.48 -7.16
CA PRO A 69 4.86 -4.11 -5.86
C PRO A 69 4.87 -3.10 -4.70
N ALA A 70 5.66 -2.03 -4.78
CA ALA A 70 5.72 -0.97 -3.78
C ALA A 70 4.40 -0.23 -3.62
N ALA A 71 3.64 -0.02 -4.70
CA ALA A 71 2.35 0.66 -4.65
C ALA A 71 1.28 -0.25 -4.00
N THR A 72 1.33 -1.55 -4.29
CA THR A 72 0.44 -2.55 -3.68
C THR A 72 0.70 -2.68 -2.18
N LEU A 73 1.97 -2.75 -1.78
CA LEU A 73 2.37 -2.78 -0.37
C LEU A 73 1.94 -1.48 0.34
N TYR A 74 2.19 -0.32 -0.27
CA TYR A 74 1.78 0.98 0.27
C TYR A 74 0.26 1.07 0.53
N ALA A 75 -0.55 0.64 -0.44
CA ALA A 75 -2.01 0.62 -0.29
C ALA A 75 -2.47 -0.39 0.78
N ALA A 76 -1.79 -1.53 0.92
CA ALA A 76 -2.08 -2.50 1.95
C ALA A 76 -1.76 -1.96 3.34
N LEU A 77 -0.57 -1.39 3.54
CA LEU A 77 -0.15 -0.78 4.80
C LEU A 77 -1.08 0.37 5.22
N LEU A 78 -1.46 1.27 4.30
CA LEU A 78 -2.41 2.34 4.60
C LEU A 78 -3.77 1.81 5.07
N ARG A 79 -4.31 0.78 4.40
CA ARG A 79 -5.57 0.15 4.83
C ARG A 79 -5.42 -0.55 6.17
N LEU A 80 -4.26 -1.15 6.42
CA LEU A 80 -3.95 -1.85 7.67
C LEU A 80 -3.91 -0.87 8.84
N ILE A 81 -3.19 0.24 8.67
CA ILE A 81 -3.07 1.33 9.66
C ILE A 81 -4.44 1.97 9.88
N GLY A 82 -5.20 2.24 8.82
CA GLY A 82 -6.56 2.78 8.98
C GLY A 82 -7.56 1.82 9.62
N LYS A 83 -7.33 0.50 9.51
CA LYS A 83 -8.24 -0.53 10.06
C LYS A 83 -7.89 -0.92 11.50
N GLN A 84 -6.60 -1.06 11.82
CA GLN A 84 -6.13 -1.43 13.16
C GLN A 84 -5.82 -0.20 14.03
N GLY A 85 -5.61 0.97 13.45
CA GLY A 85 -5.30 2.19 14.20
C GLY A 85 -4.08 1.99 15.10
N ASP A 86 -4.30 2.08 16.41
CA ASP A 86 -3.26 1.87 17.42
C ASP A 86 -2.78 0.42 17.55
N GLU A 87 -3.57 -0.57 17.11
CA GLU A 87 -3.14 -1.98 17.05
C GLU A 87 -2.31 -2.27 15.78
N ALA A 88 -2.08 -1.27 14.92
CA ALA A 88 -1.31 -1.48 13.72
C ALA A 88 0.15 -1.78 14.07
N ARG A 89 0.59 -2.99 13.70
CA ARG A 89 2.00 -3.41 13.74
C ARG A 89 2.94 -2.55 12.89
N PHE A 90 2.39 -1.70 12.03
CA PHE A 90 3.17 -0.78 11.21
C PHE A 90 2.85 0.64 11.61
N GLN A 91 3.89 1.45 11.78
CA GLN A 91 3.78 2.88 11.99
C GLN A 91 4.40 3.62 10.81
N LYS A 92 3.73 4.70 10.39
CA LYS A 92 4.31 5.63 9.44
C LYS A 92 5.22 6.60 10.19
N VAL A 93 6.51 6.48 9.92
CA VAL A 93 7.59 7.25 10.55
C VAL A 93 7.92 8.49 9.71
N ASP A 94 7.81 8.41 8.39
CA ASP A 94 8.07 9.53 7.49
C ASP A 94 7.25 9.41 6.18
N ARG A 95 7.37 10.39 5.27
CA ARG A 95 6.68 10.42 3.99
C ARG A 95 7.15 9.28 3.07
N GLY A 96 6.48 8.14 3.19
CA GLY A 96 6.75 6.94 2.39
C GLY A 96 7.61 5.90 3.10
N LYS A 97 8.04 6.18 4.34
CA LYS A 97 8.73 5.24 5.23
C LYS A 97 7.78 4.66 6.25
N PHE A 98 7.90 3.36 6.45
CA PHE A 98 7.15 2.60 7.44
C PHE A 98 8.14 1.84 8.31
N ASP A 99 7.78 1.73 9.57
CA ASP A 99 8.53 0.99 10.57
C ASP A 99 7.60 0.05 11.31
N LEU A 100 8.17 -0.94 11.99
CA LEU A 100 7.39 -1.86 12.81
C LEU A 100 7.14 -1.22 14.18
N ARG A 101 5.87 -0.99 14.53
CA ARG A 101 5.48 -0.54 15.87
C ARG A 101 5.68 -1.73 16.81
N ARG A 102 6.74 -1.67 17.61
CA ARG A 102 7.08 -2.63 18.66
C ARG A 102 6.98 -1.98 20.02
#